data_AF-A0A1G1KDN1-F1
#
_entry.id   AF-A0A1G1KDN1-F1
#
_cell.length_a   1.000
_cell.length_b   1.000
_cell.length_c   1.000
_cell.angle_alpha   90.00
_cell.angle_beta   90.00
_cell.angle_gamma   90.00
#
_symmetry.space_group_name_H-M   'P 1'
#
loop_
_entity.id
_entity.type
_entity.pdbx_description
1 polymer ?
#
loop_
_entity_poly.entity_id
_entity_poly.type
_entity_poly.pdbx_seq_one_letter_code
_entity_poly.pdbx_strand_id
1 'polypeptide(L)'
;MRVPWIVKHPIQTKYLLIVLVAMLVPTLLIGLCLYHLVFRLLASQIIFPEAIASTVVPVIERVNGVLAVTLPLVLAALTAAAIAISHRFGGPIERLESDLDRILSGDLAHRIQMRPDDDLGGVARRINALAEKLRR
;
A
#
# COMPACT_ATOMS: atom_id res chain seq x y z
N MET A 1 -1.50 4.64 -26.76
CA MET A 1 -0.79 4.06 -25.59
C MET A 1 -1.75 3.15 -24.85
N ARG A 2 -1.57 1.82 -24.94
CA ARG A 2 -2.35 0.85 -24.16
C ARG A 2 -1.52 0.53 -22.93
N VAL A 3 -1.98 0.96 -21.76
CA VAL A 3 -1.35 0.63 -20.48
C VAL A 3 -1.98 -0.69 -20.04
N PRO A 4 -1.28 -1.83 -20.04
CA PRO A 4 -1.83 -3.07 -19.51
C PRO A 4 -1.81 -2.94 -17.98
N TRP A 5 -2.94 -2.53 -17.42
CA TRP A 5 -3.09 -2.14 -16.01
C TRP A 5 -3.02 -3.29 -14.99
N ILE A 6 -2.92 -4.54 -15.45
CA ILE A 6 -2.89 -5.72 -14.58
C ILE A 6 -1.84 -6.68 -15.13
N VAL A 7 -0.60 -6.54 -14.65
CA VAL A 7 0.40 -7.59 -14.78
C VAL A 7 0.00 -8.69 -13.80
N LYS A 8 -0.29 -9.89 -14.32
CA LYS A 8 -0.73 -11.06 -13.53
C LYS A 8 0.42 -11.70 -12.75
N HIS A 9 1.28 -10.91 -12.09
CA HIS A 9 2.37 -11.48 -11.32
C HIS A 9 1.92 -11.75 -9.87
N PRO A 10 2.03 -12.98 -9.35
CA PRO A 10 1.62 -13.33 -7.99
C PRO A 10 2.38 -12.52 -6.92
N ILE A 11 3.56 -12.01 -7.26
CA ILE A 11 4.33 -11.09 -6.42
C ILE A 11 3.59 -9.77 -6.25
N GLN A 12 3.06 -9.18 -7.33
CA GLN A 12 2.37 -7.88 -7.25
C GLN A 12 1.19 -7.93 -6.27
N THR A 13 0.37 -8.99 -6.35
CA THR A 13 -0.76 -9.20 -5.45
C THR A 13 -0.33 -9.42 -3.99
N LYS A 14 0.74 -10.19 -3.76
CA LYS A 14 1.27 -10.41 -2.40
C LYS A 14 1.78 -9.11 -1.78
N TYR A 15 2.55 -8.32 -2.51
CA TYR A 15 3.07 -7.04 -2.02
C TYR A 15 1.96 -6.01 -1.82
N LEU A 16 1.01 -5.92 -2.76
CA LEU A 16 -0.16 -5.05 -2.61
C LEU A 16 -0.95 -5.41 -1.35
N LEU A 17 -1.18 -6.70 -1.10
CA LEU A 17 -1.88 -7.17 0.10
C LEU A 17 -1.11 -6.81 1.37
N ILE A 18 0.21 -7.00 1.40
CA ILE A 18 1.05 -6.66 2.56
C ILE A 18 0.96 -5.15 2.86
N VAL A 19 1.12 -4.30 1.84
CA VAL A 19 1.05 -2.84 2.01
C VAL A 19 -0.36 -2.40 2.43
N LEU A 20 -1.40 -2.97 1.81
CA LEU A 20 -2.77 -2.67 2.16
C LEU A 20 -3.07 -3.04 3.62
N VAL A 21 -2.69 -4.24 4.06
CA VAL A 21 -2.87 -4.69 5.45
C VAL A 21 -2.07 -3.82 6.41
N ALA A 22 -0.81 -3.49 6.08
CA ALA A 22 0.04 -2.63 6.90
C ALA A 22 -0.50 -1.21 7.03
N MET A 23 -1.25 -0.71 6.05
CA MET A 23 -1.92 0.59 6.12
C MET A 23 -3.27 0.53 6.84
N LEU A 24 -4.05 -0.52 6.58
CA LEU A 24 -5.44 -0.63 7.01
C LEU A 24 -5.56 -1.03 8.48
N VAL A 25 -4.71 -1.96 8.95
CA VAL A 25 -4.75 -2.43 10.35
C VAL A 25 -4.46 -1.31 11.35
N PRO A 26 -3.37 -0.51 11.22
CA PRO A 26 -3.13 0.59 12.15
C PRO A 26 -4.21 1.67 12.07
N THR A 27 -4.73 1.97 10.87
CA THR A 27 -5.78 2.97 10.67
C THR A 27 -7.07 2.58 11.41
N LEU A 28 -7.51 1.33 11.26
CA LEU A 28 -8.67 0.83 11.99
C LEU A 28 -8.42 0.78 13.50
N LEU A 29 -7.22 0.37 13.91
CA LEU A 29 -6.86 0.29 15.32
C LEU A 29 -6.84 1.67 15.99
N ILE A 30 -6.26 2.67 15.34
CA ILE A 30 -6.29 4.07 15.79
C ILE A 30 -7.72 4.59 15.83
N GLY A 31 -8.51 4.37 14.77
CA GLY A 31 -9.91 4.79 14.72
C GLY A 31 -10.74 4.18 15.86
N LEU A 32 -10.59 2.89 16.11
CA LEU A 32 -11.26 2.18 17.20
C LEU A 32 -10.79 2.66 18.57
N CYS A 33 -9.49 2.89 18.74
CA CYS A 33 -8.91 3.39 19.98
C CYS A 33 -9.43 4.81 20.30
N LEU A 34 -9.46 5.70 19.31
CA LEU A 34 -10.02 7.04 19.44
C LEU A 34 -11.53 6.99 19.75
N TYR A 35 -12.28 6.13 19.06
CA TYR A 35 -13.72 5.95 19.32
C TYR A 35 -13.97 5.52 20.77
N HIS A 36 -13.25 4.50 21.26
CA HIS A 36 -13.36 4.06 22.65
C HIS A 36 -12.89 5.13 23.65
N LEU A 37 -11.84 5.89 23.33
CA LEU A 37 -11.35 6.96 24.19
C LEU A 37 -12.40 8.07 24.33
N VAL A 38 -12.95 8.54 23.21
CA VAL A 38 -14.04 9.54 23.17
C VAL A 38 -15.23 9.03 23.98
N PHE A 39 -15.67 7.79 23.73
CA PHE A 39 -16.78 7.21 24.47
C PHE A 39 -16.51 7.12 25.99
N ARG A 40 -15.32 6.66 26.40
CA ARG A 40 -14.94 6.60 27.82
C ARG A 40 -14.90 7.98 28.47
N LEU A 41 -14.35 8.97 27.77
CA LEU A 41 -14.27 10.35 28.27
C LEU A 41 -15.67 10.94 28.43
N LEU A 42 -16.55 10.78 27.43
CA LEU A 42 -17.96 11.20 27.55
C LEU A 42 -18.66 10.49 28.71
N ALA A 43 -18.54 9.17 28.82
CA ALA A 43 -19.16 8.40 29.89
C ALA A 43 -18.66 8.83 31.29
N SER A 44 -17.37 9.17 31.43
CA SER A 44 -16.78 9.58 32.71
C SER A 44 -17.21 10.96 33.21
N GLN A 45 -17.70 11.83 32.32
CA GLN A 45 -18.15 13.19 32.65
C GLN A 45 -19.66 13.26 32.99
N ILE A 46 -20.38 12.14 32.90
CA ILE A 46 -21.84 12.10 33.08
C ILE A 46 -22.17 11.72 34.54
N ILE A 47 -22.55 12.73 35.32
CA ILE A 47 -22.95 12.60 36.72
C ILE A 47 -24.47 12.32 36.84
N PHE A 48 -25.27 12.55 35.78
CA PHE A 48 -26.74 12.45 35.83
C PHE A 48 -27.34 11.64 34.64
N PRO A 49 -28.31 10.73 34.88
CA PRO A 49 -28.90 9.87 33.85
C PRO A 49 -29.79 10.58 32.82
N GLU A 50 -30.27 11.80 33.10
CA GLU A 50 -31.14 12.58 32.21
C GLU A 50 -30.38 13.21 31.01
N ALA A 51 -29.06 13.39 31.14
CA ALA A 51 -28.21 13.95 30.08
C ALA A 51 -27.88 12.94 28.96
N ILE A 52 -28.17 11.64 29.18
CA ILE A 52 -27.83 10.55 28.25
C ILE A 52 -28.60 10.71 26.93
N ALA A 53 -29.91 10.93 27.00
CA ALA A 53 -30.75 11.04 25.81
C ALA A 53 -30.53 12.35 25.04
N SER A 54 -30.30 13.47 25.75
CA SER A 54 -30.20 14.80 25.13
C SER A 54 -28.80 15.15 24.62
N THR A 55 -27.75 14.59 25.20
CA THR A 55 -26.36 14.98 24.90
C THR A 55 -25.56 13.87 24.23
N VAL A 56 -25.72 12.61 24.66
CA VAL A 56 -24.86 11.51 24.18
C VAL A 56 -25.33 10.99 22.82
N VAL A 57 -26.63 10.77 22.64
CA VAL A 57 -27.22 10.29 21.38
C VAL A 57 -26.84 11.18 20.18
N PRO A 58 -27.04 12.51 20.20
CA PRO A 58 -26.68 13.37 19.06
C PRO A 58 -25.17 13.45 18.81
N VAL A 59 -24.34 13.29 19.85
CA VAL A 59 -22.88 13.22 19.69
C VAL A 59 -22.47 11.93 18.99
N ILE A 60 -23.05 10.79 19.37
CA ILE A 60 -22.82 9.50 18.70
C ILE A 60 -23.26 9.57 17.23
N GLU A 61 -24.43 10.16 16.94
CA GLU A 61 -24.91 10.31 15.56
C GLU A 61 -23.96 11.17 14.71
N ARG A 62 -23.45 12.28 15.26
CA ARG A 62 -22.46 13.11 14.57
C ARG A 62 -21.15 12.36 14.34
N VAL A 63 -20.64 11.67 15.34
CA VAL A 63 -19.41 10.86 15.23
C VAL A 63 -19.60 9.77 14.17
N ASN A 64 -20.71 9.04 14.20
CA ASN A 64 -21.03 8.00 13.22
C ASN A 64 -21.20 8.59 11.82
N GLY A 65 -21.83 9.75 11.66
CA GLY A 65 -21.95 10.45 10.38
C GLY A 65 -20.59 10.83 9.80
N VAL A 66 -19.69 11.36 10.64
CA VAL A 66 -18.30 11.66 10.25
C VAL A 66 -17.57 10.37 9.86
N LEU A 67 -17.68 9.29 10.64
CA LEU A 67 -17.04 8.01 10.33
C LEU A 67 -17.58 7.41 9.02
N ALA A 68 -18.88 7.48 8.78
CA ALA A 68 -19.52 6.94 7.58
C ALA A 68 -18.99 7.60 6.29
N VAL A 69 -18.55 8.86 6.36
CA VAL A 69 -17.98 9.58 5.21
C VAL A 69 -16.45 9.47 5.15
N THR A 70 -15.78 9.58 6.29
CA THR A 70 -14.31 9.59 6.34
C THR A 70 -13.71 8.20 6.14
N LEU A 71 -14.33 7.13 6.65
CA LEU A 71 -13.79 5.78 6.56
C LEU A 71 -13.70 5.28 5.10
N PRO A 72 -14.74 5.43 4.24
CA PRO A 72 -14.62 5.08 2.83
C PRO A 72 -13.59 5.93 2.09
N LEU A 73 -13.48 7.23 2.41
CA LEU A 73 -12.52 8.14 1.78
C LEU A 73 -11.08 7.72 2.10
N VAL A 74 -10.80 7.41 3.37
CA VAL A 74 -9.50 6.90 3.80
C VAL A 74 -9.20 5.56 3.13
N LEU A 75 -10.17 4.65 3.09
CA LEU A 75 -9.99 3.36 2.41
C LEU A 75 -9.66 3.52 0.92
N ALA A 76 -10.35 4.44 0.23
CA ALA A 76 -10.09 4.76 -1.17
C ALA A 76 -8.69 5.35 -1.36
N ALA A 77 -8.28 6.29 -0.51
CA ALA A 77 -6.95 6.90 -0.55
C ALA A 77 -5.83 5.87 -0.29
N LEU A 78 -5.99 5.00 0.71
CA LEU A 78 -5.05 3.93 1.01
C LEU A 78 -4.94 2.93 -0.14
N THR A 79 -6.07 2.57 -0.76
CA THR A 79 -6.09 1.68 -1.92
C THR A 79 -5.36 2.30 -3.11
N ALA A 80 -5.62 3.57 -3.41
CA ALA A 80 -4.92 4.29 -4.48
C ALA A 80 -3.41 4.38 -4.23
N ALA A 81 -2.99 4.68 -3.00
CA ALA A 81 -1.58 4.71 -2.62
C ALA A 81 -0.92 3.32 -2.74
N ALA A 82 -1.59 2.27 -2.27
CA ALA A 82 -1.08 0.90 -2.36
C ALA A 82 -0.89 0.46 -3.82
N ILE A 83 -1.85 0.78 -4.71
CA ILE A 83 -1.74 0.52 -6.15
C ILE A 83 -0.55 1.28 -6.75
N ALA A 84 -0.42 2.57 -6.47
CA ALA A 84 0.68 3.40 -6.97
C ALA A 84 2.05 2.85 -6.57
N ILE A 85 2.21 2.44 -5.30
CA ILE A 85 3.46 1.82 -4.81
C ILE A 85 3.69 0.47 -5.49
N SER A 86 2.64 -0.35 -5.63
CA SER A 86 2.72 -1.67 -6.27
C SER A 86 3.27 -1.61 -7.70
N HIS A 87 2.91 -0.56 -8.46
CA HIS A 87 3.42 -0.36 -9.82
C HIS A 87 4.93 -0.07 -9.89
N ARG A 88 5.53 0.53 -8.85
CA ARG A 88 6.97 0.82 -8.80
C ARG A 88 7.85 -0.42 -8.59
N PHE A 89 7.25 -1.53 -8.14
CA PHE A 89 7.96 -2.79 -7.89
C PHE A 89 7.54 -3.91 -8.83
N GLY A 90 6.23 -4.10 -9.05
CA GLY A 90 5.72 -5.25 -9.80
C GLY A 90 6.20 -5.31 -11.25
N GLY A 91 6.07 -4.20 -11.98
CA GLY A 91 6.50 -4.13 -13.39
C GLY A 91 8.01 -4.25 -13.59
N PRO A 92 8.85 -3.56 -12.78
CA PRO A 92 10.30 -3.68 -12.88
C PRO A 92 10.85 -5.07 -12.56
N ILE A 93 10.20 -5.82 -11.64
CA ILE A 93 10.59 -7.22 -11.34
C ILE A 93 10.37 -8.12 -12.55
N GLU A 94 9.20 -8.07 -13.19
CA GLU A 94 8.90 -8.89 -14.37
C GLU A 94 9.87 -8.59 -15.53
N ARG A 95 10.16 -7.31 -15.76
CA ARG A 95 11.16 -6.91 -16.76
C ARG A 95 12.55 -7.43 -16.42
N LEU A 96 12.94 -7.40 -15.15
CA LEU A 96 14.21 -7.93 -14.69
C LEU A 96 14.32 -9.44 -14.91
N GLU A 97 13.27 -10.21 -14.63
CA GLU A 97 13.22 -11.65 -14.88
C GLU A 97 13.40 -11.94 -16.38
N SER A 98 12.66 -11.24 -17.25
CA SER A 98 12.80 -11.40 -18.70
C SER A 98 14.20 -11.02 -19.22
N ASP A 99 14.79 -9.95 -18.71
CA ASP A 99 16.15 -9.56 -19.08
C ASP A 99 17.20 -10.58 -18.58
N LEU A 100 16.98 -11.16 -17.40
CA LEU A 100 17.82 -12.23 -16.85
C LEU A 100 17.73 -13.51 -17.69
N ASP A 101 16.54 -13.91 -18.12
CA ASP A 101 16.36 -15.08 -18.99
C ASP A 101 17.14 -14.93 -20.31
N ARG A 102 17.19 -13.72 -20.88
CA ARG A 102 18.01 -13.43 -22.07
C ARG A 102 19.50 -13.61 -21.80
N ILE A 103 19.99 -13.10 -20.67
CA ILE A 103 21.39 -13.26 -20.27
C ILE A 103 21.71 -14.75 -20.04
N LEU A 104 20.81 -15.49 -19.37
CA LEU A 104 20.94 -16.93 -19.13
C LEU A 104 20.91 -17.74 -20.44
N SER A 105 20.20 -17.27 -21.47
CA SER A 105 20.16 -17.90 -22.79
C SER A 105 21.44 -17.73 -23.61
N GLY A 106 22.44 -17.00 -23.09
CA GLY A 106 23.76 -16.81 -23.71
C GLY A 106 24.01 -15.40 -24.28
N ASP A 107 23.01 -14.51 -24.24
CA ASP A 107 23.18 -13.11 -24.65
C ASP A 107 23.81 -12.27 -23.53
N LEU A 108 25.10 -12.50 -23.27
CA LEU A 108 25.87 -11.75 -22.26
C LEU A 108 26.12 -10.27 -22.66
N ALA A 109 25.82 -9.90 -23.91
CA ALA A 109 25.87 -8.52 -24.38
C ALA A 109 24.63 -7.72 -23.96
N HIS A 110 23.52 -8.39 -23.63
CA HIS A 110 22.31 -7.74 -23.13
C HIS A 110 22.60 -6.94 -21.85
N ARG A 111 21.92 -5.79 -21.71
CA ARG A 111 22.04 -4.91 -20.55
C ARG A 111 20.67 -4.59 -20.00
N ILE A 112 20.51 -4.88 -18.71
CA ILE A 112 19.31 -4.55 -17.96
C ILE A 112 19.26 -3.02 -17.78
N GLN A 113 18.18 -2.40 -18.25
CA GLN A 113 17.93 -0.96 -18.10
C GLN A 113 16.64 -0.70 -17.33
N MET A 114 16.79 -0.07 -16.16
CA MET A 114 15.69 0.35 -15.30
C MET A 114 15.26 1.79 -15.63
N ARG A 115 13.98 2.10 -15.44
CA ARG A 115 13.50 3.48 -15.54
C ARG A 115 13.94 4.28 -14.31
N PRO A 116 13.99 5.62 -14.38
CA PRO A 116 14.42 6.45 -13.25
C PRO A 116 13.58 6.24 -11.98
N ASP A 117 12.29 5.95 -12.15
CA ASP A 117 11.33 5.79 -11.05
C ASP A 117 11.32 4.38 -10.44
N ASP A 118 12.06 3.43 -11.03
CA ASP A 118 12.14 2.04 -10.61
C ASP A 118 13.20 1.87 -9.50
N ASP A 119 12.83 1.27 -8.37
CA ASP A 119 13.74 1.12 -7.22
C ASP A 119 14.79 0.00 -7.39
N LEU A 120 14.80 -0.71 -8.53
CA LEU A 120 15.70 -1.84 -8.82
C LEU A 120 17.00 -1.47 -9.54
N GLY A 121 17.26 -0.19 -9.80
CA GLY A 121 18.45 0.26 -10.56
C GLY A 121 19.78 -0.21 -9.98
N GLY A 122 19.89 -0.30 -8.64
CA GLY A 122 21.10 -0.83 -7.98
C GLY A 122 21.36 -2.31 -8.25
N VAL A 123 20.30 -3.12 -8.34
CA VAL A 123 20.38 -4.55 -8.64
C VAL A 123 20.75 -4.75 -10.12
N ALA A 124 20.09 -4.03 -11.02
CA ALA A 124 20.39 -4.06 -12.45
C ALA A 124 21.86 -3.75 -12.75
N ARG A 125 22.44 -2.72 -12.10
CA ARG A 125 23.87 -2.38 -12.26
C ARG A 125 24.80 -3.54 -11.85
N ARG A 126 24.51 -4.23 -10.74
CA ARG A 126 25.32 -5.35 -10.25
C ARG A 126 25.24 -6.56 -11.17
N ILE A 127 24.05 -6.87 -11.70
CA ILE A 127 23.88 -7.95 -12.68
C ILE A 127 24.62 -7.62 -13.98
N ASN A 128 24.50 -6.40 -14.49
CA ASN A 128 25.23 -5.98 -15.70
C ASN A 128 26.76 -6.12 -15.52
N ALA A 129 27.28 -5.76 -14.34
CA ALA A 129 28.70 -5.96 -14.01
C ALA A 129 29.09 -7.45 -13.94
N LEU A 130 28.21 -8.31 -13.44
CA LEU A 130 28.42 -9.76 -13.43
C LEU A 130 28.45 -10.34 -14.85
N ALA A 131 27.47 -9.99 -15.68
CA ALA A 131 27.41 -10.44 -17.07
C ALA A 131 28.67 -10.00 -17.85
N GLU A 132 29.17 -8.79 -17.60
CA GLU A 132 30.41 -8.32 -18.21
C GLU A 132 31.64 -9.11 -17.76
N LYS A 133 31.69 -9.55 -16.50
CA LYS A 133 32.78 -10.42 -16.02
C LYS A 133 32.74 -11.80 -16.63
N LEU A 134 31.54 -12.37 -16.84
CA LEU A 134 31.37 -13.68 -17.47
C LEU A 134 31.68 -13.68 -18.97
N ARG A 135 31.61 -12.50 -19.61
CA ARG A 135 31.93 -12.32 -21.02
C ARG A 135 33.44 -12.26 -21.29
N ARG A 136 34.25 -11.95 -20.27
CA ARG A 136 35.72 -11.88 -20.34
C ARG A 136 36.33 -13.24 -20.06
#